data_AF-A0A914PM01-F1
#
_entry.id   AF-A0A914PM01-F1
#
_cell.length_a   1.000
_cell.length_b   1.000
_cell.length_c   1.000
_cell.angle_alpha   90.00
_cell.angle_beta   90.00
_cell.angle_gamma   90.00
#
_symmetry.space_group_name_H-M   'P 1'
#
loop_
_entity.id
_entity.type
_entity.pdbx_description
1 polymer ?
#
loop_
_entity_poly.entity_id
_entity_poly.type
_entity_poly.pdbx_seq_one_letter_code
_entity_poly.pdbx_strand_id
1 'polypeptide(L)'
;MFHLYRKLKWAYQKFKVSYSLPFIVLVSYTLLGAVIFRKIELIGDMERREMYKNSTEYAFDQVMKRLKNVKCEKSGLKVDPGEQEKYAKEALFWFIDYLNLTQVIEDRTAATPWTWMGSALYAGQLYTTIAYICQNRI
;
A
#
# COMPACT_ATOMS: atom_id res chain seq x y z
N MET A 1 46.39 4.57 17.26
CA MET A 1 45.07 4.51 17.93
C MET A 1 44.80 5.67 18.90
N PHE A 2 45.76 6.15 19.70
CA PHE A 2 45.53 7.20 20.71
C PHE A 2 45.14 8.59 20.18
N HIS A 3 45.65 9.01 19.02
CA HIS A 3 45.31 10.33 18.46
C HIS A 3 43.86 10.44 17.95
N LEU A 4 43.29 9.34 17.44
CA LEU A 4 41.92 9.29 16.97
C LEU A 4 40.95 9.45 18.16
N TYR A 5 41.21 8.71 19.23
CA TYR A 5 40.43 8.75 20.47
C TYR A 5 40.49 10.14 21.14
N ARG A 6 41.66 10.78 21.11
CA ARG A 6 41.86 12.11 21.69
C ARG A 6 41.14 13.21 20.89
N LYS A 7 41.12 13.11 19.55
CA LYS A 7 40.32 14.01 18.69
C LYS A 7 38.81 13.80 18.87
N LEU A 8 38.37 12.54 18.95
CA LEU A 8 36.99 12.18 19.25
C LEU A 8 36.54 12.71 20.62
N LYS A 9 37.34 12.51 21.68
CA LYS A 9 37.06 13.00 23.03
C LYS A 9 36.97 14.53 23.09
N TRP A 10 37.84 15.22 22.35
CA TRP A 10 37.83 16.68 22.28
C TRP A 10 36.61 17.22 21.53
N ALA A 11 36.24 16.60 20.40
CA ALA A 11 35.00 16.90 19.69
C ALA A 11 33.76 16.60 20.56
N TYR A 12 33.79 15.51 21.33
CA TYR A 12 32.72 15.07 22.23
C TYR A 12 32.45 16.07 23.37
N GLN A 13 33.52 16.60 23.97
CA GLN A 13 33.41 17.63 25.02
C GLN A 13 33.00 18.98 24.45
N LYS A 14 33.44 19.35 23.25
CA LYS A 14 33.16 20.65 22.62
C LYS A 14 31.72 20.79 22.14
N PHE A 15 31.07 19.71 21.74
CA PHE A 15 29.70 19.71 21.20
C PHE A 15 28.59 19.40 22.21
N LYS A 16 28.87 19.33 23.54
CA LYS A 16 27.89 18.89 24.57
C LYS A 16 27.10 17.64 24.12
N VAL A 17 27.83 16.69 23.54
CA VAL A 17 27.31 15.55 22.78
C VAL A 17 26.42 14.61 23.60
N SER A 18 26.44 14.70 24.93
CA SER A 18 25.70 13.80 25.82
C SER A 18 24.17 13.79 25.62
N TYR A 19 23.53 14.92 25.29
CA TYR A 19 22.07 14.97 25.13
C TYR A 19 21.63 14.87 23.66
N SER A 20 22.41 15.44 22.73
CA SER A 20 22.05 15.48 21.31
C SER A 20 22.46 14.21 20.54
N LEU A 21 23.45 13.45 21.01
CA LEU A 21 23.90 12.22 20.36
C LEU A 21 22.83 11.12 20.29
N PRO A 22 22.08 10.78 21.36
CA PRO A 22 21.02 9.78 21.25
C PRO A 22 19.96 10.18 20.23
N PHE A 23 19.64 11.48 20.12
CA PHE A 23 18.71 11.99 19.10
C PHE A 23 19.26 11.82 17.68
N ILE A 24 20.52 12.19 17.45
CA ILE A 24 21.18 12.04 16.13
C ILE A 24 21.26 10.55 15.74
N VAL A 25 21.61 9.67 16.68
CA VAL A 25 21.64 8.22 16.47
C VAL A 25 20.25 7.69 16.11
N LEU A 26 19.19 8.12 16.81
CA LEU A 26 17.82 7.72 16.51
C LEU A 26 17.37 8.17 15.11
N VAL A 27 17.64 9.43 14.74
CA VAL A 27 17.28 9.99 13.43
C VAL A 27 18.02 9.26 12.30
N SER A 28 19.33 9.06 12.45
CA SER A 28 20.14 8.33 11.46
C SER A 28 19.70 6.87 11.34
N TYR A 29 19.40 6.20 12.44
CA TYR A 29 18.86 4.83 12.43
C TYR A 29 17.52 4.75 11.69
N THR A 30 16.62 5.71 11.91
CA THR A 30 15.31 5.76 11.24
C THR A 30 15.46 6.00 9.73
N LEU A 31 16.34 6.91 9.32
CA LEU A 31 16.61 7.18 7.91
C LEU A 31 17.23 5.97 7.21
N LEU A 32 18.19 5.30 7.85
CA LEU A 32 18.79 4.08 7.32
C LEU A 32 17.75 2.96 7.17
N GLY A 33 16.90 2.76 8.19
CA GLY A 33 15.78 1.83 8.11
C GLY A 33 14.84 2.15 6.96
N ALA A 34 14.47 3.43 6.79
CA ALA A 34 13.60 3.88 5.70
C ALA A 34 14.19 3.57 4.32
N VAL A 35 15.50 3.79 4.11
CA VAL A 35 16.19 3.45 2.86
C VAL A 35 16.12 1.95 2.60
N ILE A 36 16.42 1.11 3.60
CA ILE A 36 16.46 -0.34 3.46
C ILE A 36 15.06 -0.88 3.15
N PHE A 37 14.06 -0.53 3.95
CA PHE A 37 12.67 -0.99 3.74
C PHE A 37 12.12 -0.54 2.40
N ARG A 38 12.36 0.71 2.02
CA ARG A 38 11.94 1.22 0.71
C ARG A 38 12.58 0.43 -0.43
N LYS A 39 13.88 0.13 -0.35
CA LYS A 39 14.58 -0.63 -1.40
C LYS A 39 14.04 -2.07 -1.55
N ILE A 40 13.68 -2.71 -0.44
CA ILE A 40 13.24 -4.11 -0.43
C ILE A 40 11.76 -4.23 -0.83
N GLU A 41 10.88 -3.43 -0.22
CA GLU A 41 9.44 -3.64 -0.33
C GLU A 41 8.79 -2.88 -1.49
N LEU A 42 9.36 -1.75 -1.94
CA LEU A 42 8.72 -0.89 -2.93
C LEU A 42 8.42 -1.61 -4.25
N ILE A 43 9.41 -2.33 -4.79
CA ILE A 43 9.28 -2.97 -6.10
C ILE A 43 8.26 -4.11 -6.03
N GLY A 44 8.40 -4.99 -5.04
CA GLY A 44 7.49 -6.14 -4.87
C GLY A 44 6.06 -5.73 -4.49
N ASP A 45 5.87 -4.61 -3.79
CA ASP A 45 4.54 -4.07 -3.52
C ASP A 45 3.91 -3.45 -4.77
N MET A 46 4.66 -2.68 -5.55
CA MET A 46 4.17 -2.12 -6.82
C MET A 46 3.71 -3.22 -7.79
N GLU A 47 4.54 -4.25 -7.98
CA GLU A 47 4.22 -5.37 -8.87
C GLU A 47 2.99 -6.14 -8.40
N ARG A 48 2.86 -6.43 -7.09
CA ARG A 48 1.68 -7.09 -6.52
C ARG A 48 0.40 -6.28 -6.73
N ARG A 49 0.47 -4.95 -6.53
CA ARG A 49 -0.68 -4.05 -6.72
C ARG A 49 -1.10 -3.97 -8.19
N GLU A 50 -0.14 -3.89 -9.10
CA GLU A 50 -0.40 -3.90 -10.55
C GLU A 50 -0.99 -5.23 -11.01
N MET A 51 -0.42 -6.35 -10.55
CA MET A 51 -0.95 -7.68 -10.82
C MET A 51 -2.37 -7.85 -10.29
N TYR A 52 -2.65 -7.35 -9.08
CA TYR A 52 -3.98 -7.39 -8.49
C TYR A 52 -4.97 -6.55 -9.28
N LYS A 53 -4.58 -5.33 -9.70
CA LYS A 53 -5.39 -4.47 -10.56
C LYS A 53 -5.77 -5.18 -11.86
N ASN A 54 -4.78 -5.74 -12.55
CA ASN A 54 -5.01 -6.47 -13.81
C ASN A 54 -5.89 -7.71 -13.62
N SER A 55 -5.69 -8.45 -12.51
CA SER A 55 -6.49 -9.64 -12.19
C SER A 55 -7.94 -9.28 -11.89
N THR A 56 -8.17 -8.19 -11.17
CA THR A 56 -9.51 -7.68 -10.85
C THR A 56 -10.21 -7.23 -12.13
N GLU A 57 -9.57 -6.38 -12.94
CA GLU A 57 -10.12 -5.93 -14.23
C GLU A 57 -10.50 -7.11 -15.14
N TYR A 58 -9.62 -8.13 -15.22
CA TYR A 58 -9.90 -9.36 -15.97
C TYR A 58 -11.10 -10.13 -15.41
N ALA A 59 -11.18 -10.31 -14.09
CA ALA A 59 -12.28 -11.02 -13.45
C ALA A 59 -13.63 -10.32 -13.71
N PHE A 60 -13.67 -8.99 -13.62
CA PHE A 60 -14.84 -8.18 -13.94
C PHE A 60 -15.30 -8.39 -15.39
N ASP A 61 -14.37 -8.35 -16.35
CA ASP A 61 -14.69 -8.58 -17.77
C ASP A 61 -15.25 -9.99 -18.00
N GLN A 62 -14.64 -11.01 -17.38
CA GLN A 62 -15.13 -12.39 -17.48
C GLN A 62 -16.54 -12.57 -16.90
N VAL A 63 -16.83 -11.97 -15.75
CA VAL A 63 -18.16 -12.00 -15.16
C VAL A 63 -19.17 -11.32 -16.09
N MET A 64 -18.82 -10.16 -16.64
CA MET A 64 -19.67 -9.43 -17.58
C MET A 64 -19.98 -10.24 -18.83
N LYS A 65 -18.96 -10.87 -19.42
CA LYS A 65 -19.10 -11.74 -20.59
C LYS A 65 -20.00 -12.93 -20.30
N ARG A 66 -19.89 -13.54 -19.12
CA ARG A 66 -20.75 -14.66 -18.70
C ARG A 66 -22.18 -14.22 -18.44
N LEU A 67 -22.40 -13.08 -17.79
CA LEU A 67 -23.74 -12.51 -17.56
C LEU A 67 -24.46 -12.22 -18.89
N LYS A 68 -23.75 -11.66 -19.88
CA LYS A 68 -24.29 -11.46 -21.23
C LYS A 68 -24.75 -12.76 -21.92
N ASN A 69 -24.12 -13.88 -21.60
CA ASN A 69 -24.45 -15.18 -22.18
C ASN A 69 -25.64 -15.85 -21.49
N VAL A 70 -26.02 -15.43 -20.28
CA VAL A 70 -27.21 -15.92 -19.58
C VAL A 70 -28.43 -15.17 -20.12
N LYS A 71 -28.86 -15.50 -21.34
CA LYS A 71 -30.16 -15.06 -21.85
C LYS A 71 -31.24 -15.93 -21.22
N CYS A 72 -32.14 -15.34 -20.43
CA CYS A 72 -33.41 -16.01 -20.12
C CYS A 72 -34.23 -16.11 -21.41
N GLU A 73 -34.54 -17.33 -21.82
CA GLU A 73 -35.29 -17.71 -23.03
C GLU A 73 -36.73 -17.15 -23.10
N LYS A 74 -37.15 -16.34 -22.12
CA LYS A 74 -38.53 -15.88 -21.97
C LYS A 74 -38.62 -14.36 -22.05
N SER A 75 -39.04 -13.89 -23.22
CA SER A 75 -40.07 -12.87 -23.48
C SER A 75 -39.70 -12.07 -24.72
N GLY A 76 -40.66 -11.89 -25.64
CA GLY A 76 -40.50 -11.23 -26.95
C GLY A 76 -40.16 -9.73 -26.91
N LEU A 77 -39.49 -9.26 -25.86
CA LEU A 77 -38.95 -7.92 -25.73
C LEU A 77 -37.53 -7.90 -26.32
N LYS A 78 -37.38 -7.25 -27.47
CA LYS A 78 -36.07 -6.90 -28.04
C LYS A 78 -35.43 -5.82 -27.17
N VAL A 79 -34.81 -6.22 -26.06
CA VAL A 79 -34.00 -5.29 -25.26
C VAL A 79 -32.69 -5.06 -26.00
N ASP A 80 -32.29 -3.79 -26.12
CA ASP A 80 -31.04 -3.40 -26.76
C ASP A 80 -29.85 -4.02 -25.99
N PRO A 81 -28.94 -4.77 -26.64
CA PRO A 81 -27.76 -5.35 -25.98
C PRO A 81 -26.90 -4.33 -25.24
N GLY A 82 -26.87 -3.06 -25.69
CA GLY A 82 -26.14 -1.99 -24.99
C GLY A 82 -26.76 -1.62 -23.63
N GLU A 83 -28.08 -1.66 -23.52
CA GLU A 83 -28.80 -1.34 -22.28
C GLU A 83 -28.66 -2.48 -21.26
N GLN A 84 -28.71 -3.74 -21.71
CA GLN A 84 -28.48 -4.91 -20.86
C GLN A 84 -27.07 -4.92 -20.27
N GLU A 85 -26.07 -4.55 -21.06
CA GLU A 85 -24.70 -4.43 -20.57
C GLU A 85 -24.58 -3.38 -19.47
N LYS A 86 -25.26 -2.24 -19.64
CA LYS A 86 -25.25 -1.16 -18.67
C LYS A 86 -25.86 -1.60 -17.34
N TYR A 87 -27.05 -2.22 -17.36
CA TYR A 87 -27.70 -2.71 -16.14
C TYR A 87 -26.88 -3.83 -15.46
N ALA A 88 -26.28 -4.73 -16.24
CA ALA A 88 -25.42 -5.77 -15.69
C ALA A 88 -24.17 -5.19 -15.01
N LYS A 89 -23.54 -4.16 -15.59
CA LYS A 89 -22.42 -3.43 -14.97
C LYS A 89 -22.84 -2.74 -13.68
N GLU A 90 -23.96 -2.02 -13.71
CA GLU A 90 -24.49 -1.33 -12.53
C GLU A 90 -24.83 -2.31 -11.40
N ALA A 91 -25.46 -3.45 -11.70
CA ALA A 91 -25.76 -4.49 -10.72
C ALA A 91 -24.49 -5.12 -10.13
N LEU A 92 -23.46 -5.33 -10.95
CA LEU A 92 -22.17 -5.87 -10.49
C LEU A 92 -21.44 -4.88 -9.57
N PHE A 93 -21.42 -3.59 -9.94
CA PHE A 93 -20.84 -2.55 -9.08
C PHE A 93 -21.60 -2.42 -7.76
N TRP A 94 -22.94 -2.43 -7.81
CA TRP A 94 -23.77 -2.43 -6.61
C TRP A 94 -23.47 -3.63 -5.70
N PHE A 95 -23.31 -4.83 -6.26
CA PHE A 95 -22.99 -6.04 -5.49
C PHE A 95 -21.64 -5.93 -4.78
N ILE A 96 -20.63 -5.38 -5.46
CA ILE A 96 -19.28 -5.20 -4.92
C ILE A 96 -19.27 -4.14 -3.82
N ASP A 97 -20.03 -3.08 -4.00
CA ASP A 97 -20.19 -2.03 -3.02
C ASP A 97 -20.96 -2.53 -1.78
N TYR A 98 -22.03 -3.29 -1.97
CA TYR A 98 -22.80 -3.91 -0.89
C TYR A 98 -21.95 -4.85 -0.03
N LEU A 99 -20.98 -5.54 -0.63
CA LEU A 99 -20.02 -6.39 0.08
C LEU A 99 -18.82 -5.64 0.67
N ASN A 100 -18.78 -4.31 0.56
CA ASN A 100 -17.62 -3.46 0.92
C ASN A 100 -16.31 -3.89 0.23
N LEU A 101 -16.39 -4.56 -0.91
CA LEU A 101 -15.21 -4.97 -1.68
C LEU A 101 -14.59 -3.79 -2.44
N THR A 102 -15.35 -2.72 -2.68
CA THR A 102 -14.84 -1.49 -3.30
C THR A 102 -13.64 -0.94 -2.52
N GLN A 103 -13.75 -0.84 -1.19
CA GLN A 103 -12.67 -0.36 -0.32
C GLN A 103 -11.46 -1.29 -0.37
N VAL A 104 -11.68 -2.61 -0.31
CA VAL A 104 -10.61 -3.60 -0.39
C VAL A 104 -9.86 -3.49 -1.72
N ILE A 105 -10.58 -3.35 -2.83
CA ILE A 105 -9.98 -3.22 -4.16
C ILE A 105 -9.20 -1.92 -4.24
N GLU A 106 -9.75 -0.82 -3.73
CA GLU A 106 -9.07 0.48 -3.70
C GLU A 106 -7.79 0.41 -2.87
N ASP A 107 -7.82 -0.11 -1.65
CA ASP A 107 -6.65 -0.22 -0.76
C ASP A 107 -5.53 -1.08 -1.37
N ARG A 108 -5.91 -2.13 -2.13
CA ARG A 108 -4.98 -3.05 -2.81
C ARG A 108 -4.48 -2.55 -4.15
N THR A 109 -5.10 -1.51 -4.72
CA THR A 109 -4.71 -0.93 -6.02
C THR A 109 -4.21 0.51 -5.91
N ALA A 110 -4.41 1.17 -4.77
CA ALA A 110 -3.95 2.50 -4.46
C ALA A 110 -2.41 2.60 -4.50
N ALA A 111 -1.93 3.84 -4.51
CA ALA A 111 -0.50 4.13 -4.51
C ALA A 111 0.23 3.41 -3.36
N THR A 112 1.42 2.90 -3.65
CA THR A 112 2.21 2.16 -2.65
C THR A 112 2.53 3.02 -1.42
N PRO A 113 2.35 2.49 -0.20
CA PRO A 113 2.69 3.20 1.03
C PRO A 113 4.21 3.35 1.21
N TRP A 114 5.04 2.63 0.44
CA TRP A 114 6.50 2.62 0.54
C TRP A 114 7.18 3.86 -0.06
N THR A 115 6.62 5.04 0.20
CA THR A 115 7.27 6.32 -0.06
C THR A 115 8.38 6.59 0.95
N TRP A 116 9.26 7.56 0.70
CA TRP A 116 10.28 7.97 1.67
C TRP A 116 9.70 8.27 3.06
N MET A 117 8.57 8.99 3.10
CA MET A 117 7.88 9.31 4.34
C MET A 117 7.24 8.06 4.96
N GLY A 118 6.56 7.24 4.15
CA GLY A 118 5.92 6.02 4.64
C GLY A 118 6.92 5.02 5.23
N SER A 119 8.07 4.83 4.59
CA SER A 119 9.14 3.97 5.11
C SER A 119 9.78 4.53 6.39
N ALA A 120 9.91 5.86 6.51
CA ALA A 120 10.43 6.50 7.71
C ALA A 120 9.44 6.39 8.90
N LEU A 121 8.15 6.58 8.64
CA LEU A 121 7.10 6.39 9.64
C LEU A 121 7.01 4.92 10.09
N TYR A 122 7.10 3.98 9.14
CA TYR A 122 7.13 2.54 9.43
C TYR A 122 8.34 2.18 10.33
N ALA A 123 9.54 2.65 9.97
CA ALA A 123 10.72 2.47 10.80
C ALA A 123 10.55 3.09 12.20
N GLY A 124 9.89 4.26 12.27
CA GLY A 124 9.55 4.96 13.51
C GLY A 124 8.64 4.17 14.45
N GLN A 125 7.62 3.51 13.90
CA GLN A 125 6.65 2.74 14.66
C GLN A 125 7.26 1.50 15.31
N LEU A 126 8.27 0.89 14.68
CA LEU A 126 8.93 -0.33 15.18
C LEU A 126 9.56 -0.14 16.57
N TYR A 127 10.25 0.98 16.78
CA TYR A 127 10.96 1.22 18.05
C TYR A 127 10.16 2.06 19.05
N THR A 128 9.11 2.77 18.62
CA THR A 128 8.21 3.48 19.54
C THR A 128 7.19 2.56 20.20
N THR A 129 7.14 1.28 19.77
CA THR A 129 6.15 0.26 20.17
C THR A 129 4.70 0.72 20.07
N ILE A 130 4.47 1.87 19.41
CA ILE A 130 3.16 2.38 19.08
C ILE A 130 2.47 1.37 18.16
N ALA A 131 3.26 0.59 17.41
CA ALA A 131 2.84 -0.59 16.63
C ALA A 131 1.39 -0.43 16.19
N TYR A 132 1.12 0.63 15.41
CA TYR A 132 -0.23 0.83 14.93
C TYR A 132 -0.52 -0.40 14.07
N ILE A 133 -1.37 -1.26 14.64
CA ILE A 133 -2.01 -2.43 14.04
C ILE A 133 -2.84 -2.03 12.79
N CYS A 134 -2.73 -0.79 12.30
CA CYS A 134 -3.38 -0.28 11.10
C CYS A 134 -2.48 -0.31 9.84
N GLN A 135 -1.47 -1.17 9.79
CA GLN A 135 -1.14 -1.87 8.54
C GLN A 135 -2.00 -3.17 8.41
N ASN A 136 -2.87 -3.45 9.39
CA ASN A 136 -3.56 -4.72 9.58
C ASN A 136 -5.04 -4.54 10.00
N ARG A 137 -5.82 -3.83 9.19
CA ARG A 137 -7.22 -4.21 8.94
C ARG A 137 -7.64 -3.60 7.61
N ILE A 138 -7.80 -4.50 6.61
CA ILE A 138 -8.22 -4.34 5.20
C ILE A 138 -7.05 -4.35 4.19
#